data_AF-A0AAV6VNF7-F1
#
_entry.id   AF-A0AAV6VNF7-F1
#
_cell.length_a   1.000
_cell.length_b   1.000
_cell.length_c   1.000
_cell.angle_alpha   90.00
_cell.angle_beta   90.00
_cell.angle_gamma   90.00
#
_symmetry.space_group_name_H-M   'P 1'
#
loop_
_entity.id
_entity.type
_entity.pdbx_description
1 polymer ?
#
loop_
_entity_poly.entity_id
_entity_poly.type
_entity_poly.pdbx_seq_one_letter_code
_entity_poly.pdbx_strand_id
1 'polypeptide(L)'
;MNLWPNFKKILKNSVITGVPQIVATKNNFRKILKTYVFFVCVTGFFWQTFTFLSVYWTYPTVVDVQYYFPDDFDLPAVTFCSSNGIKSSMFCQRFSHLCYPNSSLEEFCTNHLLLCDPNNNFPENVSFPTVAARELPLLSRREYQKMGLQPQEMVTGCVVYESPRVTDCTLSYEVVNVFDTKGLPTNCYSYNSLWGKVEGARQIKTKTVLLFTMKSERYQTNQFYTGTPYAIQVAIHSPYMLINPFMNGFSIKPCSNYYIFPTMQKNVLLPPPYTSSCYNYTATWIERSGRGPRNKRLCSEECYLNKSLEKAGCVDPFFVTYPNMERICKEEAHFSIYDECRNQCRPACEREDFSADVQEHAFLRSKPRGKEKGNECVSTIMISFNRMEIVQYTYSPKYESVSLFSYVGGYLGLWLGISLVAICDAIETLLLLLQWLWEKIRRHIKNRRLVNVKPNRKTNNVQGQLFIL
;
A
#
# COMPACT_ATOMS: atom_id res chain seq x y z
N MET A 1 5.50 47.37 -52.50
CA MET A 1 6.52 47.70 -51.47
C MET A 1 7.35 46.45 -51.23
N ASN A 2 8.57 46.40 -51.77
CA ASN A 2 9.39 45.18 -51.78
C ASN A 2 9.76 44.78 -50.34
N LEU A 3 9.20 43.66 -49.85
CA LEU A 3 9.46 43.11 -48.51
C LEU A 3 10.88 42.54 -48.35
N TRP A 4 11.57 42.26 -49.46
CA TRP A 4 12.86 41.56 -49.52
C TRP A 4 14.06 42.29 -48.86
N PRO A 5 14.24 43.62 -49.02
CA PRO A 5 15.35 44.35 -48.38
C PRO A 5 15.20 44.41 -46.85
N ASN A 6 13.97 44.59 -46.38
CA ASN A 6 13.66 44.63 -44.94
C ASN A 6 13.86 43.25 -44.30
N PHE A 7 13.48 42.19 -45.00
CA PHE A 7 13.66 40.81 -44.52
C PHE A 7 15.14 40.43 -44.37
N LYS A 8 16.00 40.82 -45.32
CA LYS A 8 17.46 40.62 -45.21
C LYS A 8 18.08 41.34 -44.02
N LYS A 9 17.59 42.54 -43.68
CA LYS A 9 18.08 43.33 -42.54
C LYS A 9 17.69 42.67 -41.21
N ILE A 10 16.48 42.11 -41.13
CA ILE A 10 15.99 41.38 -39.95
C ILE A 10 16.76 40.07 -39.76
N LEU A 11 16.97 39.28 -40.83
CA LEU A 11 17.73 38.03 -40.74
C LEU A 11 19.21 38.23 -40.37
N LYS A 12 19.81 39.37 -40.75
CA LYS A 12 21.17 39.72 -40.34
C LYS A 12 21.31 39.96 -38.83
N ASN A 13 20.24 40.36 -38.17
CA ASN A 13 20.18 40.59 -36.73
C ASN A 13 19.48 39.44 -36.01
N SER A 14 19.34 38.28 -36.66
CA SER A 14 18.74 37.12 -36.04
C SER A 14 19.64 36.62 -34.90
N VAL A 15 18.98 36.31 -33.79
CA VAL A 15 19.59 35.74 -32.60
C VAL A 15 20.13 34.32 -32.85
N ILE A 16 19.60 33.63 -33.87
CA ILE A 16 20.04 32.29 -34.25
C ILE A 16 21.39 32.42 -34.96
N THR A 17 22.47 32.01 -34.29
CA THR A 17 23.87 32.20 -34.71
C THR A 17 24.15 31.81 -36.17
N GLY A 18 23.49 30.77 -36.70
CA GLY A 18 23.65 30.33 -38.09
C GLY A 18 23.06 31.27 -39.15
N VAL A 19 21.99 32.01 -38.84
CA VAL A 19 21.23 32.80 -39.82
C VAL A 19 21.99 34.05 -40.28
N PRO A 20 22.58 34.89 -39.40
CA PRO A 20 23.41 36.02 -39.81
C PRO A 20 24.61 35.60 -40.68
N GLN A 21 25.25 34.47 -40.36
CA GLN A 21 26.41 33.97 -41.09
C GLN A 21 26.06 33.51 -42.52
N ILE A 22 24.87 32.95 -42.72
CA ILE A 22 24.36 32.57 -44.05
C ILE A 22 24.06 33.82 -44.88
N VAL A 23 23.40 34.83 -44.29
CA VAL A 23 23.00 36.05 -45.00
C VAL A 23 24.18 36.96 -45.34
N ALA A 24 25.23 36.97 -44.51
CA ALA A 24 26.43 37.78 -44.74
C ALA A 24 27.38 37.21 -45.83
N THR A 25 27.27 35.93 -46.18
CA THR A 25 28.20 35.27 -47.11
C THR A 25 27.87 35.58 -48.57
N LYS A 26 28.84 36.13 -49.32
CA LYS A 26 28.68 36.48 -50.76
C LYS A 26 28.91 35.30 -51.72
N ASN A 27 29.74 34.33 -51.35
CA ASN A 27 30.05 33.17 -52.19
C ASN A 27 28.91 32.14 -52.17
N ASN A 28 28.34 31.82 -53.33
CA ASN A 28 27.21 30.90 -53.48
C ASN A 28 27.50 29.49 -52.96
N PHE A 29 28.70 28.95 -53.19
CA PHE A 29 29.07 27.61 -52.71
C PHE A 29 29.11 27.54 -51.17
N ARG A 30 29.81 28.50 -50.54
CA ARG A 30 29.88 28.59 -49.07
C ARG A 30 28.51 28.86 -48.44
N LYS A 31 27.64 29.59 -49.14
CA LYS A 31 26.27 29.85 -48.71
C LYS A 31 25.45 28.56 -48.71
N ILE A 32 25.50 27.76 -49.78
CA ILE A 32 24.83 26.45 -49.86
C ILE A 32 25.31 25.53 -48.73
N LEU A 33 26.63 25.46 -48.51
CA LEU A 33 27.20 24.62 -47.44
C LEU A 33 26.70 25.04 -46.05
N LYS A 34 26.75 26.34 -45.70
CA LYS A 34 26.27 26.84 -44.40
C LYS A 34 24.77 26.64 -44.22
N THR A 35 23.98 26.81 -45.29
CA THR A 35 22.55 26.52 -45.28
C THR A 35 22.28 25.04 -45.03
N TYR A 36 23.03 24.14 -45.68
CA TYR A 36 22.91 22.70 -45.43
C TYR A 36 23.23 22.33 -43.98
N VAL A 37 24.37 22.81 -43.44
CA VAL A 37 24.75 22.57 -42.03
C VAL A 37 23.68 23.10 -41.08
N PHE A 38 23.11 24.27 -41.34
CA PHE A 38 22.02 24.81 -40.53
C PHE A 38 20.79 23.90 -40.51
N PHE A 39 20.36 23.38 -41.66
CA PHE A 39 19.24 22.43 -41.70
C PHE A 39 19.56 21.13 -40.94
N VAL A 40 20.78 20.60 -41.09
CA VAL A 40 21.23 19.43 -40.32
C VAL A 40 21.16 19.71 -38.82
N CYS A 41 21.62 20.88 -38.37
CA CYS A 41 21.54 21.27 -36.95
C CYS A 41 20.10 21.40 -36.46
N VAL A 42 19.22 22.03 -37.24
CA VAL A 42 17.79 22.16 -36.90
C VAL A 42 17.13 20.78 -36.81
N THR A 43 17.36 19.91 -37.79
CA THR A 43 16.82 18.54 -37.78
C THR A 43 17.37 17.73 -36.61
N GLY A 44 18.67 17.83 -36.33
CA GLY A 44 19.32 17.17 -35.18
C GLY A 44 18.73 17.61 -33.84
N PHE A 45 18.50 18.92 -33.67
CA PHE A 45 17.85 19.48 -32.48
C PHE A 45 16.45 18.90 -32.28
N PHE A 46 15.60 18.94 -33.31
CA PHE A 46 14.22 18.42 -33.21
C PHE A 46 14.21 16.91 -32.98
N TRP A 47 15.09 16.16 -33.64
CA TRP A 47 15.22 14.72 -33.46
C TRP A 47 15.61 14.34 -32.04
N GLN A 48 16.69 14.93 -31.50
CA GLN A 48 17.13 14.64 -30.13
C GLN A 48 16.09 15.07 -29.08
N THR A 49 15.50 16.26 -29.27
CA THR A 49 14.46 16.77 -28.37
C THR A 49 13.25 15.85 -28.39
N PHE A 50 12.75 15.47 -29.56
CA PHE A 50 11.61 14.54 -29.68
C PHE A 50 11.92 13.18 -29.05
N THR A 51 13.12 12.65 -29.28
CA THR A 51 13.54 11.37 -28.70
C THR A 51 13.56 11.43 -27.18
N PHE A 52 14.18 12.45 -26.60
CA PHE A 52 14.21 12.64 -25.14
C PHE A 52 12.80 12.84 -24.57
N LEU A 53 12.01 13.69 -25.20
CA LEU A 53 10.63 13.95 -24.80
C LEU A 53 9.77 12.69 -24.84
N SER A 54 9.95 11.83 -25.86
CA SER A 54 9.25 10.55 -25.95
C SER A 54 9.56 9.67 -24.74
N VAL A 55 10.82 9.62 -24.29
CA VAL A 55 11.23 8.89 -23.09
C VAL A 55 10.70 9.58 -21.82
N TYR A 56 10.78 10.92 -21.73
CA TYR A 56 10.30 11.68 -20.58
C TYR A 56 8.80 11.43 -20.31
N TRP A 57 7.97 11.43 -21.36
CA TRP A 57 6.53 11.17 -21.25
C TRP A 57 6.16 9.69 -21.03
N THR A 58 7.12 8.76 -21.06
CA THR A 58 6.89 7.40 -20.53
C THR A 58 6.90 7.34 -19.00
N TYR A 59 7.24 8.44 -18.32
CA TYR A 59 7.36 8.53 -16.86
C TYR A 59 8.23 7.42 -16.25
N PRO A 60 9.48 7.24 -16.73
CA PRO A 60 10.37 6.20 -16.23
C PRO A 60 10.75 6.47 -14.77
N THR A 61 10.83 5.40 -13.99
CA THR A 61 11.20 5.43 -12.57
C THR A 61 12.49 4.67 -12.34
N VAL A 62 13.21 5.04 -11.29
CA VAL A 62 14.36 4.30 -10.77
C VAL A 62 14.06 3.89 -9.33
N VAL A 63 14.66 2.78 -8.90
CA VAL A 63 14.51 2.27 -7.54
C VAL A 63 15.82 2.45 -6.84
N ASP A 64 15.76 3.14 -5.71
CA ASP A 64 16.87 3.25 -4.77
C ASP A 64 16.62 2.31 -3.59
N VAL A 65 17.63 1.53 -3.22
CA VAL A 65 17.55 0.53 -2.15
C VAL A 65 18.48 0.94 -1.04
N GLN A 66 17.92 1.28 0.11
CA GLN A 66 18.67 1.69 1.29
C GLN A 66 18.42 0.71 2.44
N TYR A 67 19.49 0.43 3.18
CA TYR A 67 19.43 -0.39 4.39
C TYR A 67 19.62 0.53 5.60
N TYR A 68 18.67 0.52 6.52
CA TYR A 68 18.76 1.28 7.77
C TYR A 68 18.77 0.34 8.97
N PHE A 69 19.58 0.70 9.95
CA PHE A 69 19.58 0.12 11.29
C PHE A 69 19.18 1.23 12.26
N PRO A 70 17.88 1.53 12.38
CA PRO A 70 17.43 2.66 13.18
C PRO A 70 17.69 2.42 14.67
N ASP A 71 17.92 3.47 15.45
CA ASP A 71 18.01 3.35 16.91
C ASP A 71 16.63 3.06 17.53
N ASP A 72 15.59 3.76 17.03
CA ASP A 72 14.21 3.68 17.46
C ASP A 72 13.27 3.48 16.25
N PHE A 73 12.19 2.71 16.42
CA PHE A 73 11.20 2.46 15.38
C PHE A 73 9.82 2.12 15.98
N ASP A 74 8.78 2.12 15.14
CA ASP A 74 7.42 1.76 15.56
C ASP A 74 7.34 0.29 15.97
N LEU A 75 6.89 0.04 17.20
CA LEU A 75 6.62 -1.30 17.71
C LEU A 75 5.62 -1.99 16.76
N PRO A 76 5.95 -3.15 16.18
CA PRO A 76 5.00 -3.88 15.35
C PRO A 76 3.85 -4.44 16.19
N ALA A 77 2.76 -4.78 15.50
CA ALA A 77 1.73 -5.63 16.08
C ALA A 77 2.13 -7.11 15.94
N VAL A 78 1.71 -7.90 16.91
CA VAL A 78 1.89 -9.36 16.90
C VAL A 78 0.52 -10.00 17.08
N THR A 79 0.06 -10.70 16.05
CA THR A 79 -1.22 -11.42 16.08
C THR A 79 -1.00 -12.90 16.30
N PHE A 80 -1.71 -13.45 17.27
CA PHE A 80 -1.70 -14.86 17.61
C PHE A 80 -3.07 -15.48 17.29
N CYS A 81 -3.08 -16.64 16.63
CA CYS A 81 -4.26 -17.47 16.45
C CYS A 81 -3.97 -18.89 16.91
N SER A 82 -4.93 -19.51 17.57
CA SER A 82 -4.92 -20.97 17.73
C SER A 82 -5.21 -21.62 16.38
N SER A 83 -4.43 -22.62 15.93
CA SER A 83 -4.80 -23.46 14.78
C SER A 83 -6.05 -24.32 15.06
N ASN A 84 -6.42 -24.39 16.34
CA ASN A 84 -7.62 -25.02 16.83
C ASN A 84 -8.68 -23.92 17.06
N GLY A 85 -9.53 -23.69 16.06
CA GLY A 85 -10.47 -22.56 16.06
C GLY A 85 -11.58 -22.66 17.11
N ILE A 86 -12.17 -23.85 17.26
CA ILE A 86 -13.30 -24.13 18.17
C ILE A 86 -12.87 -25.19 19.18
N LYS A 87 -13.21 -25.00 20.47
CA LYS A 87 -13.00 -26.03 21.49
C LYS A 87 -13.93 -27.21 21.24
N SER A 88 -13.38 -28.41 21.03
CA SER A 88 -14.18 -29.61 20.83
C SER A 88 -15.13 -29.89 22.00
N SER A 89 -14.70 -29.67 23.24
CA SER A 89 -15.54 -29.90 24.42
C SER A 89 -16.79 -29.02 24.43
N MET A 90 -16.64 -27.73 24.11
CA MET A 90 -17.77 -26.80 24.03
C MET A 90 -18.67 -27.09 22.81
N PHE A 91 -18.06 -27.49 21.69
CA PHE A 91 -18.81 -27.85 20.48
C PHE A 91 -19.64 -29.12 20.72
N CYS A 92 -19.04 -30.18 21.23
CA CYS A 92 -19.70 -31.47 21.46
C CYS A 92 -20.69 -31.44 22.62
N GLN A 93 -20.51 -30.56 23.61
CA GLN A 93 -21.53 -30.31 24.63
C GLN A 93 -22.83 -29.75 24.01
N ARG A 94 -22.71 -28.92 22.96
CA ARG A 94 -23.86 -28.31 22.26
C ARG A 94 -24.39 -29.19 21.13
N PHE A 95 -23.52 -29.90 20.42
CA PHE A 95 -23.80 -30.68 19.23
C PHE A 95 -23.29 -32.12 19.37
N SER A 96 -23.77 -32.82 20.40
CA SER A 96 -23.33 -34.20 20.71
C SER A 96 -23.50 -35.18 19.54
N HIS A 97 -24.51 -34.98 18.69
CA HIS A 97 -24.77 -35.79 17.49
C HIS A 97 -23.73 -35.61 16.36
N LEU A 98 -22.90 -34.57 16.42
CA LEU A 98 -21.82 -34.28 15.45
C LEU A 98 -20.43 -34.63 16.00
N CYS A 99 -20.38 -35.47 17.02
CA CYS A 99 -19.14 -35.88 17.67
C CYS A 99 -19.08 -37.41 17.82
N TYR A 100 -17.85 -37.93 17.91
CA TYR A 100 -17.63 -39.36 18.13
C TYR A 100 -18.28 -39.79 19.45
N PRO A 101 -19.06 -40.89 19.46
CA PRO A 101 -19.64 -41.42 20.69
C PRO A 101 -18.54 -41.97 21.60
N ASN A 102 -18.76 -41.92 22.91
CA ASN A 102 -17.77 -42.37 23.89
C ASN A 102 -17.36 -43.84 23.69
N SER A 103 -18.27 -44.68 23.17
CA SER A 103 -18.03 -46.10 22.91
C SER A 103 -17.03 -46.39 21.78
N SER A 104 -16.67 -45.41 20.94
CA SER A 104 -15.69 -45.56 19.85
C SER A 104 -14.39 -44.78 20.08
N LEU A 105 -14.18 -44.22 21.28
CA LEU A 105 -12.98 -43.44 21.62
C LEU A 105 -11.71 -44.29 21.62
N GLU A 106 -11.80 -45.56 22.01
CA GLU A 106 -10.64 -46.45 22.06
C GLU A 106 -10.07 -46.72 20.66
N GLU A 107 -10.92 -47.07 19.69
CA GLU A 107 -10.54 -47.21 18.28
C GLU A 107 -10.00 -45.90 17.70
N PHE A 108 -10.64 -44.77 18.00
CA PHE A 108 -10.17 -43.46 17.56
C PHE A 108 -8.76 -43.15 18.05
N CYS A 109 -8.48 -43.38 19.34
CA CYS A 109 -7.19 -43.08 19.95
C CYS A 109 -6.07 -44.01 19.47
N THR A 110 -6.37 -45.26 19.08
CA THR A 110 -5.36 -46.14 18.46
C THR A 110 -4.81 -45.55 17.16
N ASN A 111 -5.66 -44.84 16.41
CA ASN A 111 -5.28 -44.19 15.15
C ASN A 111 -4.76 -42.75 15.33
N HIS A 112 -5.01 -42.12 16.49
CA HIS A 112 -4.69 -40.71 16.77
C HIS A 112 -3.88 -40.53 18.07
N LEU A 113 -2.74 -41.22 18.14
CA LEU A 113 -1.82 -41.22 19.29
C LEU A 113 -1.34 -39.83 19.77
N LEU A 114 -1.40 -38.79 18.92
CA LEU A 114 -1.02 -37.42 19.29
C LEU A 114 -2.09 -36.68 20.10
N LEU A 115 -3.33 -37.19 20.12
CA LEU A 115 -4.48 -36.56 20.79
C LEU A 115 -4.82 -37.22 22.12
N CYS A 116 -4.39 -38.47 22.32
CA CYS A 116 -4.72 -39.28 23.48
C CYS A 116 -3.45 -39.65 24.25
N ASP A 117 -3.52 -39.62 25.59
CA ASP A 117 -2.45 -40.13 26.44
C ASP A 117 -2.53 -41.66 26.50
N PRO A 118 -1.51 -42.41 26.04
CA PRO A 118 -1.54 -43.87 26.02
C PRO A 118 -1.48 -44.53 27.42
N ASN A 119 -1.22 -43.78 28.49
CA ASN A 119 -0.97 -44.33 29.83
C ASN A 119 -2.07 -44.04 30.88
N ASN A 120 -3.17 -43.36 30.52
CA ASN A 120 -4.26 -43.02 31.44
C ASN A 120 -5.59 -43.62 30.95
N ASN A 121 -6.47 -43.96 31.90
CA ASN A 121 -7.89 -44.15 31.61
C ASN A 121 -8.39 -42.89 30.89
N PHE A 122 -8.99 -43.06 29.71
CA PHE A 122 -9.56 -41.99 28.91
C PHE A 122 -10.27 -40.98 29.82
N PRO A 123 -9.97 -39.67 29.74
CA PRO A 123 -10.74 -38.71 30.53
C PRO A 123 -12.20 -38.85 30.09
N GLU A 124 -13.11 -39.13 31.02
CA GLU A 124 -14.48 -39.60 30.76
C GLU A 124 -15.36 -38.65 29.91
N ASN A 125 -14.84 -37.50 29.49
CA ASN A 125 -15.55 -36.43 28.78
C ASN A 125 -14.79 -35.86 27.57
N VAL A 126 -13.84 -36.59 26.96
CA VAL A 126 -13.21 -36.13 25.71
C VAL A 126 -14.06 -36.57 24.53
N SER A 127 -14.56 -35.61 23.75
CA SER A 127 -15.30 -35.87 22.52
C SER A 127 -14.69 -35.04 21.40
N PHE A 128 -14.62 -35.65 20.22
CA PHE A 128 -14.04 -35.04 19.02
C PHE A 128 -15.12 -34.84 17.96
N PRO A 129 -15.14 -33.70 17.25
CA PRO A 129 -16.08 -33.48 16.16
C PRO A 129 -15.83 -34.46 15.01
N THR A 130 -16.91 -34.91 14.38
CA THR A 130 -16.87 -35.74 13.15
C THR A 130 -17.03 -34.92 11.88
N VAL A 131 -17.30 -33.62 12.01
CA VAL A 131 -17.67 -32.72 10.91
C VAL A 131 -16.50 -31.83 10.46
N ALA A 132 -16.49 -31.51 9.17
CA ALA A 132 -15.60 -30.50 8.61
C ALA A 132 -16.14 -29.07 8.85
N ALA A 133 -15.29 -28.06 8.61
CA ALA A 133 -15.68 -26.65 8.74
C ALA A 133 -16.87 -26.26 7.84
N ARG A 134 -17.05 -26.93 6.69
CA ARG A 134 -18.17 -26.74 5.76
C ARG A 134 -19.51 -27.24 6.30
N GLU A 135 -19.46 -28.24 7.17
CA GLU A 135 -20.63 -28.92 7.71
C GLU A 135 -21.06 -28.30 9.06
N LEU A 136 -20.42 -27.20 9.44
CA LEU A 136 -20.74 -26.49 10.67
C LEU A 136 -22.20 -26.00 10.68
N PRO A 137 -22.88 -26.07 11.84
CA PRO A 137 -24.20 -25.48 12.00
C PRO A 137 -24.21 -23.99 11.63
N LEU A 138 -25.31 -23.51 11.06
CA LEU A 138 -25.47 -22.08 10.78
C LEU A 138 -25.70 -21.32 12.10
N LEU A 139 -24.61 -20.80 12.65
CA LEU A 139 -24.61 -19.95 13.84
C LEU A 139 -24.01 -18.59 13.52
N SER A 140 -24.29 -17.63 14.38
CA SER A 140 -23.62 -16.32 14.30
C SER A 140 -22.13 -16.45 14.65
N ARG A 141 -21.30 -15.58 14.08
CA ARG A 141 -19.87 -15.55 14.40
C ARG A 141 -19.59 -15.34 15.90
N ARG A 142 -20.47 -14.60 16.58
CA ARG A 142 -20.44 -14.39 18.04
C ARG A 142 -20.60 -15.69 18.83
N GLU A 143 -21.38 -16.64 18.34
CA GLU A 143 -21.53 -17.94 19.01
C GLU A 143 -20.27 -18.79 18.86
N TYR A 144 -19.69 -18.83 17.67
CA TYR A 144 -18.40 -19.47 17.45
C TYR A 144 -17.28 -18.84 18.27
N GLN A 145 -17.28 -17.51 18.39
CA GLN A 145 -16.32 -16.79 19.21
C GLN A 145 -16.36 -17.22 20.68
N LYS A 146 -17.55 -17.51 21.24
CA LYS A 146 -17.70 -18.01 22.62
C LYS A 146 -17.16 -19.43 22.80
N MET A 147 -17.22 -20.24 21.75
CA MET A 147 -16.70 -21.63 21.75
C MET A 147 -15.19 -21.69 21.43
N GLY A 148 -14.57 -20.59 21.00
CA GLY A 148 -13.14 -20.50 20.72
C GLY A 148 -12.28 -20.28 21.96
N LEU A 149 -10.96 -20.35 21.77
CA LEU A 149 -9.96 -20.07 22.80
C LEU A 149 -9.98 -18.58 23.18
N GLN A 150 -9.95 -18.27 24.48
CA GLN A 150 -9.85 -16.90 25.00
C GLN A 150 -8.38 -16.45 25.11
N PRO A 151 -8.08 -15.13 25.10
CA PRO A 151 -6.70 -14.68 25.04
C PRO A 151 -5.88 -15.10 26.27
N GLN A 152 -6.48 -15.09 27.46
CA GLN A 152 -5.83 -15.49 28.72
C GLN A 152 -5.54 -17.00 28.78
N GLU A 153 -6.28 -17.80 28.00
CA GLU A 153 -6.03 -19.24 27.88
C GLU A 153 -4.93 -19.58 26.87
N MET A 154 -4.54 -18.61 26.04
CA MET A 154 -3.51 -18.76 25.01
C MET A 154 -2.18 -18.11 25.45
N VAL A 155 -2.24 -16.87 25.95
CA VAL A 155 -1.08 -16.10 26.42
C VAL A 155 -1.18 -15.94 27.95
N THR A 156 -0.32 -16.65 28.67
CA THR A 156 -0.26 -16.65 30.15
C THR A 156 0.56 -15.49 30.71
N GLY A 157 1.48 -14.93 29.93
CA GLY A 157 2.28 -13.79 30.35
C GLY A 157 2.90 -13.04 29.18
N CYS A 158 3.04 -11.73 29.32
CA CYS A 158 3.65 -10.85 28.34
C CYS A 158 4.59 -9.87 29.04
N VAL A 159 5.85 -9.80 28.61
CA VAL A 159 6.81 -8.85 29.16
C VAL A 159 7.56 -8.13 28.05
N VAL A 160 7.61 -6.80 28.13
CA VAL A 160 8.45 -5.94 27.31
C VAL A 160 9.70 -5.57 28.09
N TYR A 161 10.87 -6.00 27.61
CA TYR A 161 12.17 -5.67 28.18
C TYR A 161 12.81 -4.52 27.40
N GLU A 162 12.82 -3.33 27.98
CA GLU A 162 13.46 -2.12 27.46
C GLU A 162 14.54 -1.65 28.43
N SER A 163 15.71 -2.31 28.42
CA SER A 163 16.76 -2.11 29.43
C SER A 163 17.00 -0.63 29.81
N PRO A 164 16.83 -0.25 31.11
CA PRO A 164 16.64 -1.11 32.29
C PRO A 164 15.17 -1.38 32.68
N ARG A 165 14.19 -0.85 31.93
CA ARG A 165 12.76 -0.97 32.23
C ARG A 165 12.22 -2.32 31.81
N VAL A 166 11.33 -2.86 32.62
CA VAL A 166 10.55 -4.06 32.34
C VAL A 166 9.09 -3.68 32.52
N THR A 167 8.26 -3.94 31.51
CA THR A 167 6.84 -3.59 31.53
C THR A 167 6.01 -4.84 31.26
N ASP A 168 5.07 -5.12 32.16
CA ASP A 168 4.06 -6.16 31.95
C ASP A 168 3.08 -5.67 30.86
N CYS A 169 2.90 -6.49 29.82
CA CYS A 169 2.01 -6.22 28.69
C CYS A 169 0.82 -7.17 28.61
N THR A 170 0.46 -7.81 29.73
CA THR A 170 -0.60 -8.83 29.80
C THR A 170 -2.03 -8.25 29.60
N LEU A 171 -2.17 -6.96 29.25
CA LEU A 171 -3.45 -6.26 29.11
C LEU A 171 -3.69 -5.64 27.72
N SER A 172 -4.91 -5.86 27.24
CA SER A 172 -5.56 -5.37 25.99
C SER A 172 -5.01 -5.93 24.66
N TYR A 173 -5.59 -7.05 24.23
CA TYR A 173 -5.46 -7.55 22.87
C TYR A 173 -6.65 -7.07 22.04
N GLU A 174 -6.41 -6.68 20.79
CA GLU A 174 -7.48 -6.46 19.83
C GLU A 174 -7.95 -7.80 19.27
N VAL A 175 -9.26 -8.03 19.24
CA VAL A 175 -9.81 -9.29 18.74
C VAL A 175 -9.83 -9.28 17.23
N VAL A 176 -9.25 -10.32 16.63
CA VAL A 176 -9.16 -10.50 15.19
C VAL A 176 -9.93 -11.78 14.83
N ASN A 177 -11.10 -11.63 14.22
CA ASN A 177 -11.98 -12.75 13.89
C ASN A 177 -11.76 -13.15 12.43
N VAL A 178 -11.15 -14.30 12.20
CA VAL A 178 -10.79 -14.77 10.86
C VAL A 178 -11.21 -16.22 10.64
N PHE A 179 -11.08 -16.69 9.40
CA PHE A 179 -11.15 -18.10 9.08
C PHE A 179 -9.73 -18.64 8.86
N ASP A 180 -9.51 -19.89 9.24
CA ASP A 180 -8.28 -20.58 8.88
C ASP A 180 -8.29 -21.00 7.39
N THR A 181 -7.24 -21.68 6.94
CA THR A 181 -7.13 -22.13 5.53
C THR A 181 -8.19 -23.18 5.14
N LYS A 182 -8.92 -23.75 6.10
CA LYS A 182 -9.97 -24.75 5.90
C LYS A 182 -11.37 -24.17 6.13
N GLY A 183 -11.49 -22.87 6.37
CA GLY A 183 -12.76 -22.17 6.60
C GLY A 183 -13.28 -22.27 8.04
N LEU A 184 -12.49 -22.71 9.01
CA LEU A 184 -12.90 -22.80 10.41
C LEU A 184 -12.92 -21.43 11.07
N PRO A 185 -14.03 -21.06 11.72
CA PRO A 185 -14.09 -19.86 12.52
C PRO A 185 -13.07 -19.87 13.66
N THR A 186 -12.11 -18.94 13.62
CA THR A 186 -11.02 -18.87 14.60
C THR A 186 -10.91 -17.51 15.26
N ASN A 187 -10.74 -17.50 16.58
CA ASN A 187 -10.42 -16.31 17.35
C ASN A 187 -8.92 -16.06 17.35
N CYS A 188 -8.54 -14.84 17.01
CA CYS A 188 -7.16 -14.38 17.06
C CYS A 188 -7.07 -13.09 17.87
N TYR A 189 -5.87 -12.79 18.33
CA TYR A 189 -5.61 -11.70 19.26
C TYR A 189 -4.35 -10.96 18.85
N SER A 190 -4.51 -9.67 18.54
CA SER A 190 -3.40 -8.79 18.13
C SER A 190 -2.94 -7.95 19.31
N TYR A 191 -1.68 -8.15 19.71
CA TYR A 191 -0.96 -7.23 20.57
C TYR A 191 -0.56 -5.98 19.80
N ASN A 192 -0.59 -4.82 20.46
CA ASN A 192 -0.16 -3.52 19.93
C ASN A 192 -0.83 -3.12 18.59
N SER A 193 -2.11 -3.46 18.43
CA SER A 193 -2.91 -3.01 17.30
C SER A 193 -3.43 -1.59 17.52
N LEU A 194 -3.32 -0.76 16.49
CA LEU A 194 -3.88 0.58 16.40
C LEU A 194 -5.21 0.58 15.62
N TRP A 195 -5.85 -0.57 15.47
CA TRP A 195 -7.14 -0.65 14.82
C TRP A 195 -8.19 0.20 15.56
N GLY A 196 -8.78 1.18 14.85
CA GLY A 196 -9.71 2.15 15.43
C GLY A 196 -9.07 3.21 16.33
N LYS A 197 -7.73 3.33 16.31
CA LYS A 197 -6.97 4.31 17.10
C LYS A 197 -6.08 5.10 16.14
N VAL A 198 -6.25 6.42 16.08
CA VAL A 198 -5.46 7.30 15.20
C VAL A 198 -4.17 7.78 15.88
N GLU A 199 -3.98 7.42 17.15
CA GLU A 199 -2.76 7.71 17.88
C GLU A 199 -1.54 7.05 17.18
N GLY A 200 -0.41 7.74 17.23
CA GLY A 200 0.85 7.23 16.67
C GLY A 200 1.28 5.93 17.35
N ALA A 201 2.04 5.10 16.62
CA ALA A 201 2.56 3.86 17.17
C ALA A 201 3.56 4.14 18.29
N ARG A 202 3.61 3.22 19.27
CA ARG A 202 4.59 3.26 20.34
C ARG A 202 5.97 3.03 19.73
N GLN A 203 6.85 4.01 19.89
CA GLN A 203 8.26 3.89 19.50
C GLN A 203 9.03 3.06 20.51
N ILE A 204 9.88 2.15 20.03
CA ILE A 204 10.75 1.31 20.85
C ILE A 204 12.19 1.30 20.30
N LYS A 205 13.14 1.00 21.18
CA LYS A 205 14.56 0.87 20.82
C LYS A 205 14.85 -0.50 20.21
N THR A 206 15.87 -0.63 19.38
CA THR A 206 16.31 -1.94 18.85
C THR A 206 16.78 -2.93 19.91
N LYS A 207 17.29 -2.46 21.06
CA LYS A 207 17.62 -3.35 22.18
C LYS A 207 16.40 -3.97 22.91
N THR A 208 15.18 -3.65 22.48
CA THR A 208 13.94 -4.14 23.08
C THR A 208 13.72 -5.62 22.79
N VAL A 209 13.19 -6.35 23.76
CA VAL A 209 12.78 -7.75 23.62
C VAL A 209 11.34 -7.90 24.08
N LEU A 210 10.50 -8.55 23.28
CA LEU A 210 9.16 -8.97 23.67
C LEU A 210 9.21 -10.46 24.04
N LEU A 211 8.69 -10.78 25.21
CA LEU A 211 8.60 -12.14 25.71
C LEU A 211 7.13 -12.50 25.92
N PHE A 212 6.63 -13.43 25.12
CA PHE A 212 5.30 -14.01 25.30
C PHE A 212 5.43 -15.43 25.86
N THR A 213 4.67 -15.71 26.91
CA THR A 213 4.58 -17.03 27.53
C THR A 213 3.24 -17.63 27.15
N MET A 214 3.26 -18.66 26.33
CA MET A 214 2.06 -19.30 25.80
C MET A 214 1.69 -20.51 26.65
N LYS A 215 0.40 -20.64 26.97
CA LYS A 215 -0.11 -21.86 27.59
C LYS A 215 0.04 -23.00 26.60
N SER A 216 0.62 -24.12 27.02
CA SER A 216 0.82 -25.25 26.15
C SER A 216 0.62 -26.57 26.90
N GLU A 217 0.08 -27.55 26.19
CA GLU A 217 -0.15 -28.88 26.74
C GLU A 217 0.44 -29.90 25.77
N ARG A 218 1.07 -30.93 26.33
CA ARG A 218 1.73 -31.99 25.56
C ARG A 218 0.74 -32.81 24.74
N TYR A 219 -0.43 -33.09 25.33
CA TYR A 219 -1.56 -33.72 24.68
C TYR A 219 -2.70 -32.72 24.64
N GLN A 220 -3.31 -32.56 23.47
CA GLN A 220 -4.29 -31.53 23.22
C GLN A 220 -5.66 -32.20 23.13
N THR A 221 -6.36 -32.22 24.26
CA THR A 221 -7.65 -32.93 24.41
C THR A 221 -8.84 -32.14 23.88
N ASN A 222 -8.64 -30.87 23.50
CA ASN A 222 -9.72 -29.96 23.12
C ASN A 222 -9.66 -29.51 21.63
N GLN A 223 -9.09 -30.35 20.75
CA GLN A 223 -8.93 -30.03 19.33
C GLN A 223 -10.17 -30.30 18.49
N PHE A 224 -10.56 -29.33 17.66
CA PHE A 224 -11.55 -29.51 16.61
C PHE A 224 -11.04 -30.40 15.48
N TYR A 225 -9.81 -30.16 15.03
CA TYR A 225 -9.18 -30.99 14.00
C TYR A 225 -8.45 -32.16 14.61
N THR A 226 -8.80 -33.36 14.18
CA THR A 226 -8.17 -34.60 14.64
C THR A 226 -6.96 -34.99 13.79
N GLY A 227 -6.95 -34.61 12.51
CA GLY A 227 -5.88 -34.96 11.56
C GLY A 227 -4.73 -33.95 11.45
N THR A 228 -4.74 -32.86 12.22
CA THR A 228 -3.66 -31.85 12.17
C THR A 228 -3.18 -31.49 13.56
N PRO A 229 -1.86 -31.47 13.80
CA PRO A 229 -1.33 -31.14 15.11
C PRO A 229 -1.67 -29.70 15.49
N TYR A 230 -1.86 -29.47 16.79
CA TYR A 230 -2.03 -28.13 17.33
C TYR A 230 -0.78 -27.28 17.07
N ALA A 231 -1.02 -26.07 16.61
CA ALA A 231 -0.02 -25.03 16.46
C ALA A 231 -0.65 -23.69 16.82
N ILE A 232 0.19 -22.72 17.15
CA ILE A 232 -0.24 -21.33 17.24
C ILE A 232 0.28 -20.65 15.98
N GLN A 233 -0.60 -20.00 15.22
CA GLN A 233 -0.18 -19.14 14.12
C GLN A 233 0.20 -17.78 14.68
N VAL A 234 1.36 -17.29 14.29
CA VAL A 234 1.90 -16.01 14.72
C VAL A 234 2.19 -15.18 13.48
N ALA A 235 1.82 -13.91 13.50
CA ALA A 235 2.21 -12.98 12.47
C ALA A 235 2.65 -11.65 13.08
N ILE A 236 3.80 -11.15 12.60
CA ILE A 236 4.35 -9.85 12.95
C ILE A 236 4.02 -8.91 11.80
N HIS A 237 3.45 -7.75 12.08
CA HIS A 237 2.97 -6.83 11.04
C HIS A 237 2.91 -5.38 11.50
N SER A 238 2.67 -4.48 10.55
CA SER A 238 2.45 -3.05 10.83
C SER A 238 1.25 -2.89 11.79
N PRO A 239 1.37 -2.03 12.83
CA PRO A 239 0.34 -1.90 13.87
C PRO A 239 -0.96 -1.25 13.36
N TYR A 240 -0.94 -0.66 12.17
CA TYR A 240 -2.08 0.05 11.57
C TYR A 240 -3.09 -0.87 10.86
N MET A 241 -2.85 -2.18 10.81
CA MET A 241 -3.71 -3.12 10.09
C MET A 241 -3.93 -4.40 10.89
N LEU A 242 -5.10 -5.02 10.72
CA LEU A 242 -5.35 -6.38 11.18
C LEU A 242 -5.04 -7.34 10.04
N ILE A 243 -4.37 -8.45 10.35
CA ILE A 243 -4.04 -9.48 9.37
C ILE A 243 -4.55 -10.83 9.82
N ASN A 244 -4.73 -11.74 8.86
CA ASN A 244 -4.97 -13.14 9.12
C ASN A 244 -3.62 -13.90 9.19
N PRO A 245 -3.17 -14.38 10.36
CA PRO A 245 -1.91 -15.12 10.51
C PRO A 245 -1.86 -16.44 9.75
N PHE A 246 -2.99 -17.04 9.41
CA PHE A 246 -3.01 -18.24 8.57
C PHE A 246 -2.53 -17.96 7.13
N MET A 247 -2.59 -16.69 6.70
CA MET A 247 -2.23 -16.29 5.35
C MET A 247 -0.85 -15.62 5.25
N ASN A 248 -0.45 -14.88 6.29
CA ASN A 248 0.75 -14.04 6.28
C ASN A 248 1.70 -14.31 7.48
N GLY A 249 1.42 -15.36 8.26
CA GLY A 249 2.18 -15.73 9.45
C GLY A 249 2.97 -17.03 9.29
N PHE A 250 3.44 -17.52 10.43
CA PHE A 250 4.15 -18.78 10.58
C PHE A 250 3.58 -19.56 11.78
N SER A 251 3.73 -20.88 11.74
CA SER A 251 3.24 -21.77 12.79
C SER A 251 4.32 -22.05 13.83
N ILE A 252 3.98 -21.95 15.10
CA ILE A 252 4.81 -22.43 16.21
C ILE A 252 4.18 -23.66 16.86
N LYS A 253 5.03 -24.58 17.29
CA LYS A 253 4.63 -25.83 17.94
C LYS A 253 4.48 -25.62 19.45
N PRO A 254 3.64 -26.43 20.10
CA PRO A 254 3.57 -26.49 21.56
C PRO A 254 4.90 -26.97 22.18
N CYS A 255 5.08 -26.70 23.46
CA CYS A 255 6.23 -27.11 24.28
C CYS A 255 7.62 -26.77 23.69
N SER A 256 7.81 -25.59 23.09
CA SER A 256 9.09 -25.19 22.48
C SER A 256 9.40 -23.72 22.71
N ASN A 257 10.69 -23.38 22.69
CA ASN A 257 11.17 -22.01 22.80
C ASN A 257 11.48 -21.47 21.40
N TYR A 258 10.98 -20.28 21.09
CA TYR A 258 11.16 -19.63 19.79
C TYR A 258 11.88 -18.31 19.96
N TYR A 259 12.99 -18.13 19.24
CA TYR A 259 13.68 -16.85 19.12
C TYR A 259 13.41 -16.30 17.72
N ILE A 260 12.87 -15.08 17.67
CA ILE A 260 12.34 -14.48 16.44
C ILE A 260 13.02 -13.15 16.20
N PHE A 261 13.59 -13.00 15.01
CA PHE A 261 14.28 -11.78 14.58
C PHE A 261 13.55 -11.20 13.36
N PRO A 262 12.75 -10.13 13.54
CA PRO A 262 12.02 -9.52 12.44
C PRO A 262 12.89 -8.60 11.59
N THR A 263 12.56 -8.55 10.29
CA THR A 263 13.08 -7.60 9.30
C THR A 263 11.90 -6.86 8.67
N MET A 264 12.01 -5.53 8.52
CA MET A 264 10.98 -4.72 7.87
C MET A 264 11.43 -4.32 6.46
N GLN A 265 10.54 -4.50 5.50
CA GLN A 265 10.67 -3.94 4.16
C GLN A 265 9.70 -2.77 4.00
N LYS A 266 10.22 -1.59 3.63
CA LYS A 266 9.42 -0.41 3.35
C LYS A 266 9.47 -0.08 1.86
N ASN A 267 8.33 -0.05 1.20
CA ASN A 267 8.24 0.31 -0.22
C ASN A 267 7.53 1.67 -0.35
N VAL A 268 8.19 2.63 -0.99
CA VAL A 268 7.65 3.96 -1.30
C VAL A 268 7.49 4.08 -2.80
N LEU A 269 6.24 4.01 -3.28
CA LEU A 269 5.86 4.06 -4.69
C LEU A 269 5.37 5.45 -5.10
N LEU A 270 5.34 5.70 -6.41
CA LEU A 270 4.88 6.97 -6.98
C LEU A 270 3.40 6.94 -7.41
N PRO A 271 2.66 8.05 -7.20
CA PRO A 271 1.27 8.17 -7.63
C PRO A 271 1.17 8.30 -9.17
N PRO A 272 -0.04 8.31 -9.75
CA PRO A 272 -0.22 8.68 -11.16
C PRO A 272 0.47 10.03 -11.47
N PRO A 273 1.10 10.20 -12.65
CA PRO A 273 1.02 9.39 -13.87
C PRO A 273 2.07 8.26 -14.00
N TYR A 274 2.85 7.99 -12.95
CA TYR A 274 3.88 6.94 -12.99
C TYR A 274 3.25 5.53 -13.03
N THR A 275 4.00 4.56 -13.55
CA THR A 275 3.54 3.17 -13.79
C THR A 275 2.98 2.48 -12.54
N SER A 276 3.53 2.78 -11.37
CA SER A 276 3.03 2.25 -10.10
C SER A 276 1.59 2.66 -9.80
N SER A 277 1.16 3.85 -10.26
CA SER A 277 -0.19 4.39 -10.08
C SER A 277 -0.73 4.13 -8.66
N CYS A 278 0.10 4.40 -7.65
CA CYS A 278 -0.19 4.00 -6.27
C CYS A 278 -1.38 4.78 -5.67
N TYR A 279 -1.95 4.23 -4.61
CA TYR A 279 -3.05 4.84 -3.85
C TYR A 279 -2.63 5.15 -2.40
N ASN A 280 -3.07 6.30 -1.91
CA ASN A 280 -2.77 6.73 -0.55
C ASN A 280 -3.80 6.15 0.44
N TYR A 281 -3.52 4.94 0.92
CA TYR A 281 -4.31 4.28 1.95
C TYR A 281 -4.18 4.94 3.34
N THR A 282 -3.18 5.81 3.56
CA THR A 282 -2.99 6.48 4.87
C THR A 282 -4.05 7.53 5.09
N ALA A 283 -4.29 8.36 4.07
CA ALA A 283 -5.35 9.37 4.11
C ALA A 283 -6.72 8.74 4.41
N THR A 284 -7.11 7.70 3.66
CA THR A 284 -8.40 7.04 3.85
C THR A 284 -8.55 6.31 5.17
N TRP A 285 -7.47 5.71 5.69
CA TRP A 285 -7.47 5.08 7.00
C TRP A 285 -7.69 6.11 8.13
N ILE A 286 -7.08 7.29 8.02
CA ILE A 286 -7.29 8.41 8.95
C ILE A 286 -8.73 8.92 8.87
N GLU A 287 -9.25 9.13 7.66
CA GLU A 287 -10.65 9.56 7.42
C GLU A 287 -11.67 8.58 8.01
N ARG A 288 -11.33 7.28 8.02
CA ARG A 288 -12.15 6.20 8.60
C ARG A 288 -11.87 5.97 10.09
N SER A 289 -11.31 6.97 10.78
CA SER A 289 -10.98 6.93 12.22
C SER A 289 -10.11 5.74 12.61
N GLY A 290 -9.07 5.48 11.83
CA GLY A 290 -8.09 4.43 12.09
C GLY A 290 -8.57 3.03 11.68
N ARG A 291 -9.48 2.93 10.71
CA ARG A 291 -10.02 1.65 10.22
C ARG A 291 -9.89 1.51 8.71
N GLY A 292 -9.85 0.27 8.26
CA GLY A 292 -9.84 -0.08 6.84
C GLY A 292 -8.46 -0.51 6.34
N PRO A 293 -8.36 -0.80 5.03
CA PRO A 293 -7.19 -1.42 4.43
C PRO A 293 -6.03 -0.43 4.30
N ARG A 294 -4.83 -0.90 4.62
CA ARG A 294 -3.58 -0.13 4.45
C ARG A 294 -2.80 -0.51 3.18
N ASN A 295 -3.22 -1.55 2.48
CA ASN A 295 -2.53 -2.05 1.30
C ASN A 295 -3.49 -2.68 0.28
N LYS A 296 -2.99 -2.96 -0.93
CA LYS A 296 -3.77 -3.54 -2.03
C LYS A 296 -4.47 -4.84 -1.63
N ARG A 297 -3.77 -5.71 -0.89
CA ARG A 297 -4.30 -7.03 -0.52
C ARG A 297 -5.49 -6.89 0.42
N LEU A 298 -5.34 -6.13 1.50
CA LEU A 298 -6.44 -5.84 2.43
C LEU A 298 -7.58 -5.09 1.76
N CYS A 299 -7.30 -4.21 0.79
CA CYS A 299 -8.32 -3.55 -0.02
C CYS A 299 -9.15 -4.56 -0.81
N SER A 300 -8.47 -5.52 -1.46
CA SER A 300 -9.18 -6.58 -2.16
C SER A 300 -9.97 -7.43 -1.17
N GLU A 301 -9.38 -7.88 -0.07
CA GLU A 301 -10.03 -8.67 1.00
C GLU A 301 -11.28 -7.97 1.59
N GLU A 302 -11.22 -6.65 1.86
CA GLU A 302 -12.38 -5.86 2.30
C GLU A 302 -13.44 -5.73 1.19
N CYS A 303 -13.03 -5.55 -0.07
CA CYS A 303 -13.94 -5.52 -1.21
C CYS A 303 -14.72 -6.83 -1.36
N TYR A 304 -14.07 -7.98 -1.19
CA TYR A 304 -14.75 -9.29 -1.18
C TYR A 304 -15.81 -9.37 -0.10
N LEU A 305 -15.45 -8.97 1.11
CA LEU A 305 -16.37 -8.98 2.24
C LEU A 305 -17.62 -8.17 1.88
N ASN A 306 -17.45 -6.93 1.42
CA ASN A 306 -18.57 -6.06 1.09
C ASN A 306 -19.44 -6.63 -0.04
N LYS A 307 -18.83 -7.13 -1.12
CA LYS A 307 -19.55 -7.74 -2.25
C LYS A 307 -20.27 -9.04 -1.87
N SER A 308 -19.67 -9.85 -1.00
CA SER A 308 -20.28 -11.07 -0.46
C SER A 308 -21.53 -10.72 0.34
N LEU A 309 -21.46 -9.69 1.18
CA LEU A 309 -22.60 -9.20 1.95
C LEU A 309 -23.70 -8.62 1.05
N GLU A 310 -23.35 -7.84 0.03
CA GLU A 310 -24.31 -7.28 -0.92
C GLU A 310 -25.10 -8.36 -1.68
N LYS A 311 -24.43 -9.44 -2.10
CA LYS A 311 -25.04 -10.49 -2.92
C LYS A 311 -25.73 -11.59 -2.11
N ALA A 312 -25.09 -12.05 -1.04
CA ALA A 312 -25.52 -13.23 -0.29
C ALA A 312 -26.00 -12.91 1.13
N GLY A 313 -25.73 -11.71 1.66
CA GLY A 313 -26.02 -11.36 3.05
C GLY A 313 -25.22 -12.16 4.09
N CYS A 314 -24.17 -12.86 3.64
CA CYS A 314 -23.29 -13.70 4.44
C CYS A 314 -21.88 -13.72 3.86
N VAL A 315 -20.96 -14.33 4.59
CA VAL A 315 -19.54 -14.40 4.29
C VAL A 315 -19.14 -15.84 4.00
N ASP A 316 -18.52 -16.04 2.85
CA ASP A 316 -17.89 -17.31 2.51
C ASP A 316 -16.58 -17.48 3.28
N PRO A 317 -16.44 -18.53 4.11
CA PRO A 317 -15.27 -18.73 4.94
C PRO A 317 -13.99 -19.10 4.17
N PHE A 318 -14.07 -19.51 2.91
CA PHE A 318 -12.91 -19.88 2.08
C PHE A 318 -12.34 -18.71 1.29
N PHE A 319 -13.19 -17.77 0.86
CA PHE A 319 -12.77 -16.65 0.01
C PHE A 319 -12.58 -15.34 0.78
N VAL A 320 -13.25 -15.16 1.92
CA VAL A 320 -13.15 -13.93 2.72
C VAL A 320 -12.20 -14.14 3.89
N THR A 321 -10.97 -13.68 3.72
CA THR A 321 -9.93 -13.73 4.77
C THR A 321 -9.88 -12.47 5.63
N TYR A 322 -10.61 -11.41 5.24
CA TYR A 322 -10.63 -10.14 5.97
C TYR A 322 -11.30 -10.30 7.35
N PRO A 323 -10.73 -9.75 8.43
CA PRO A 323 -11.33 -9.87 9.76
C PRO A 323 -12.74 -9.31 9.83
N ASN A 324 -13.72 -10.12 10.26
CA ASN A 324 -15.13 -9.71 10.29
C ASN A 324 -15.96 -10.52 11.31
N MET A 325 -17.15 -10.01 11.63
CA MET A 325 -18.10 -10.61 12.58
C MET A 325 -19.43 -11.01 11.93
N GLU A 326 -19.44 -11.12 10.61
CA GLU A 326 -20.65 -11.33 9.83
C GLU A 326 -21.10 -12.80 9.85
N ARG A 327 -22.30 -13.06 9.32
CA ARG A 327 -22.87 -14.42 9.26
C ARG A 327 -22.13 -15.26 8.23
N ILE A 328 -21.95 -16.56 8.51
CA ILE A 328 -21.23 -17.49 7.63
C ILE A 328 -22.21 -18.12 6.63
N CYS A 329 -21.82 -18.21 5.35
CA CYS A 329 -22.61 -18.88 4.31
C CYS A 329 -22.49 -20.43 4.40
N LYS A 330 -23.54 -21.16 4.00
CA LYS A 330 -23.49 -22.62 3.77
C LYS A 330 -22.99 -22.99 2.37
N GLU A 331 -23.25 -22.13 1.39
CA GLU A 331 -22.92 -22.34 -0.02
C GLU A 331 -21.76 -21.43 -0.44
N GLU A 332 -21.02 -21.88 -1.46
CA GLU A 332 -19.85 -21.16 -1.98
C GLU A 332 -20.30 -19.87 -2.70
N ALA A 333 -19.66 -18.75 -2.37
CA ALA A 333 -19.85 -17.49 -3.06
C ALA A 333 -19.18 -17.49 -4.44
N HIS A 334 -19.79 -16.77 -5.39
CA HIS A 334 -19.34 -16.76 -6.78
C HIS A 334 -17.90 -16.23 -6.96
N PHE A 335 -17.01 -17.07 -7.51
CA PHE A 335 -15.62 -16.78 -7.84
C PHE A 335 -15.43 -15.52 -8.70
N SER A 336 -16.42 -15.14 -9.51
CA SER A 336 -16.36 -13.98 -10.41
C SER A 336 -16.15 -12.64 -9.71
N ILE A 337 -16.44 -12.56 -8.40
CA ILE A 337 -16.18 -11.37 -7.57
C ILE A 337 -14.67 -11.11 -7.41
N TYR A 338 -13.84 -12.15 -7.62
CA TYR A 338 -12.42 -12.09 -7.32
C TYR A 338 -11.61 -11.20 -8.22
N ASP A 339 -11.75 -11.41 -9.52
CA ASP A 339 -10.99 -10.60 -10.45
C ASP A 339 -11.45 -9.13 -10.44
N GLU A 340 -12.73 -8.85 -10.14
CA GLU A 340 -13.26 -7.49 -9.98
C GLU A 340 -12.55 -6.73 -8.85
N CYS A 341 -12.54 -7.27 -7.63
CA CYS A 341 -11.94 -6.62 -6.45
C CYS A 341 -10.41 -6.50 -6.56
N ARG A 342 -9.74 -7.47 -7.21
CA ARG A 342 -8.28 -7.42 -7.43
C ARG A 342 -7.87 -6.32 -8.41
N ASN A 343 -8.70 -6.05 -9.41
CA ASN A 343 -8.45 -5.05 -10.44
C ASN A 343 -8.83 -3.64 -9.99
N GLN A 344 -9.83 -3.50 -9.11
CA GLN A 344 -10.21 -2.21 -8.54
C GLN A 344 -9.14 -1.62 -7.61
N CYS A 345 -8.45 -2.47 -6.83
CA CYS A 345 -7.46 -2.03 -5.85
C CYS A 345 -6.07 -1.78 -6.46
N ARG A 346 -5.49 -0.63 -6.10
CA ARG A 346 -4.16 -0.18 -6.54
C ARG A 346 -3.09 -0.50 -5.49
N PRO A 347 -1.80 -0.59 -5.85
CA PRO A 347 -0.73 -0.75 -4.85
C PRO A 347 -0.68 0.48 -3.93
N ALA A 348 -0.27 0.29 -2.67
CA ALA A 348 -0.13 1.39 -1.72
C ALA A 348 1.08 2.25 -2.05
N CYS A 349 0.96 3.57 -1.88
CA CYS A 349 2.10 4.47 -2.03
C CYS A 349 3.17 4.22 -0.97
N GLU A 350 2.75 3.85 0.24
CA GLU A 350 3.63 3.43 1.31
C GLU A 350 3.17 2.05 1.77
N ARG A 351 4.07 1.07 1.73
CA ARG A 351 3.80 -0.30 2.18
C ARG A 351 4.90 -0.77 3.10
N GLU A 352 4.52 -1.31 4.24
CA GLU A 352 5.39 -1.94 5.21
C GLU A 352 5.08 -3.43 5.28
N ASP A 353 6.08 -4.25 4.98
CA ASP A 353 5.99 -5.70 5.09
C ASP A 353 7.00 -6.18 6.12
N PHE A 354 6.59 -7.15 6.93
CA PHE A 354 7.47 -7.77 7.92
C PHE A 354 7.75 -9.20 7.51
N SER A 355 9.00 -9.59 7.66
CA SER A 355 9.46 -10.97 7.58
C SER A 355 10.17 -11.32 8.88
N ALA A 356 10.33 -12.60 9.18
CA ALA A 356 10.93 -13.04 10.42
C ALA A 356 11.83 -14.26 10.20
N ASP A 357 13.03 -14.22 10.75
CA ASP A 357 13.86 -15.40 10.99
C ASP A 357 13.40 -16.05 12.31
N VAL A 358 13.04 -17.33 12.26
CA VAL A 358 12.43 -18.06 13.38
C VAL A 358 13.31 -19.25 13.75
N GLN A 359 13.85 -19.21 14.95
CA GLN A 359 14.72 -20.25 15.50
C GLN A 359 13.98 -21.03 16.58
N GLU A 360 13.74 -22.32 16.31
CA GLU A 360 13.11 -23.26 17.24
C GLU A 360 14.17 -23.94 18.11
N HIS A 361 14.00 -23.84 19.42
CA HIS A 361 14.80 -24.56 20.41
C HIS A 361 13.88 -25.46 21.24
N ALA A 362 14.29 -26.70 21.43
CA ALA A 362 13.56 -27.63 22.27
C ALA A 362 13.40 -27.06 23.69
N PHE A 363 12.22 -27.23 24.27
CA PHE A 363 12.01 -26.94 25.68
C PHE A 363 12.85 -27.91 26.52
N LEU A 364 13.98 -27.42 27.04
CA LEU A 364 14.82 -28.19 27.95
C LEU A 364 14.23 -28.10 29.36
N ARG A 365 13.58 -29.17 29.82
CA ARG A 365 13.30 -29.32 31.25
C ARG A 365 14.63 -29.25 31.99
N SER A 366 14.78 -28.30 32.92
CA SER A 366 15.68 -28.53 34.05
C SER A 366 15.22 -29.84 34.70
N LYS A 367 16.11 -30.83 34.83
CA LYS A 367 15.75 -32.12 35.46
C LYS A 367 15.07 -31.81 36.81
N PRO A 368 13.77 -32.11 36.99
CA PRO A 368 13.17 -31.94 38.30
C PRO A 368 13.79 -33.00 39.21
N ARG A 369 14.23 -32.60 40.41
CA ARG A 369 14.37 -33.54 41.53
C ARG A 369 12.95 -33.92 41.98
N GLY A 370 12.27 -34.78 41.24
CA GLY A 370 10.90 -35.21 41.55
C GLY A 370 10.17 -35.83 40.36
N LYS A 371 9.36 -36.87 40.63
CA LYS A 371 8.45 -37.49 39.66
C LYS A 371 7.18 -36.62 39.49
N GLU A 372 7.27 -35.50 38.78
CA GLU A 372 6.06 -34.79 38.32
C GLU A 372 5.71 -35.19 36.88
N LYS A 373 4.66 -36.02 36.78
CA LYS A 373 3.96 -36.43 35.54
C LYS A 373 2.96 -35.35 35.11
N GLY A 374 3.41 -34.12 34.84
CA GLY A 374 2.53 -33.07 34.30
C GLY A 374 2.42 -33.14 32.77
N ASN A 375 1.19 -33.02 32.23
CA ASN A 375 0.91 -32.77 30.80
C ASN A 375 1.17 -31.31 30.38
N GLU A 376 1.34 -30.42 31.35
CA GLU A 376 1.59 -29.00 31.13
C GLU A 376 3.04 -28.76 30.70
N CYS A 377 3.18 -27.94 29.68
CA CYS A 377 4.45 -27.41 29.20
C CYS A 377 4.25 -25.93 28.88
N VAL A 378 5.34 -25.21 28.65
CA VAL A 378 5.25 -23.80 28.29
C VAL A 378 5.96 -23.63 26.95
N SER A 379 5.34 -22.86 26.05
CA SER A 379 6.03 -22.35 24.87
C SER A 379 6.37 -20.90 25.10
N THR A 380 7.62 -20.54 24.86
CA THR A 380 8.09 -19.16 25.03
C THR A 380 8.44 -18.58 23.68
N ILE A 381 7.89 -17.41 23.36
CA ILE A 381 8.18 -16.66 22.14
C ILE A 381 8.97 -15.42 22.54
N MET A 382 10.22 -15.36 22.13
CA MET A 382 11.09 -14.20 22.31
C MET A 382 11.28 -13.50 20.97
N ILE A 383 10.71 -12.31 20.82
CA ILE A 383 10.93 -11.45 19.65
C ILE A 383 12.01 -10.44 20.03
N SER A 384 13.15 -10.50 19.34
CA SER A 384 14.29 -9.61 19.60
C SER A 384 14.52 -8.67 18.42
N PHE A 385 14.60 -7.38 18.70
CA PHE A 385 14.80 -6.34 17.68
C PHE A 385 16.28 -5.90 17.57
N ASN A 386 17.20 -6.63 18.20
CA ASN A 386 18.62 -6.27 18.23
C ASN A 386 19.30 -6.29 16.86
N ARG A 387 18.71 -7.02 15.90
CA ARG A 387 19.14 -7.13 14.50
C ARG A 387 18.10 -6.52 13.56
N MET A 388 17.21 -5.66 14.07
CA MET A 388 16.17 -5.05 13.27
C MET A 388 16.81 -4.24 12.14
N GLU A 389 16.53 -4.65 10.92
CA GLU A 389 16.93 -3.93 9.71
C GLU A 389 15.68 -3.46 8.98
N ILE A 390 15.75 -2.25 8.45
CA ILE A 390 14.73 -1.69 7.56
C ILE A 390 15.32 -1.60 6.16
N VAL A 391 14.79 -2.41 5.24
CA VAL A 391 15.15 -2.35 3.81
C VAL A 391 14.13 -1.46 3.10
N GLN A 392 14.54 -0.27 2.70
CA GLN A 392 13.66 0.69 2.04
C GLN A 392 13.92 0.72 0.53
N TYR A 393 12.86 0.47 -0.25
CA TYR A 393 12.81 0.64 -1.70
C TYR A 393 12.07 1.93 -2.02
N THR A 394 12.80 2.96 -2.44
CA THR A 394 12.24 4.26 -2.80
C THR A 394 12.21 4.41 -4.31
N TYR A 395 11.01 4.53 -4.87
CA TYR A 395 10.83 4.77 -6.30
C TYR A 395 10.87 6.28 -6.54
N SER A 396 11.81 6.74 -7.35
CA SER A 396 11.94 8.15 -7.73
C SER A 396 11.83 8.33 -9.25
N PRO A 397 11.37 9.50 -9.72
CA PRO A 397 11.36 9.80 -11.14
C PRO A 397 12.78 9.76 -11.70
N LYS A 398 12.99 9.04 -12.80
CA LYS A 398 14.32 9.01 -13.47
C LYS A 398 14.73 10.39 -13.98
N TYR A 399 13.75 11.20 -14.38
CA TYR A 399 13.94 12.56 -14.84
C TYR A 399 13.02 13.49 -14.08
N GLU A 400 13.61 14.45 -13.37
CA GLU A 400 12.86 15.55 -12.76
C GLU A 400 12.50 16.62 -13.80
N SER A 401 11.54 17.48 -13.48
CA SER A 401 11.15 18.60 -14.36
C SER A 401 12.33 19.53 -14.66
N VAL A 402 13.25 19.72 -13.71
CA VAL A 402 14.47 20.51 -13.91
C VAL A 402 15.42 19.86 -14.93
N SER A 403 15.46 18.52 -14.95
CA SER A 403 16.25 17.78 -15.94
C SER A 403 15.73 18.03 -17.36
N LEU A 404 14.41 18.09 -17.55
CA LEU A 404 13.80 18.42 -18.85
C LEU A 404 14.31 19.77 -19.39
N PHE A 405 14.31 20.82 -18.55
CA PHE A 405 14.83 22.12 -18.95
C PHE A 405 16.33 22.08 -19.26
N SER A 406 17.11 21.33 -18.47
CA SER A 406 18.55 21.17 -18.68
C SER A 406 18.87 20.47 -20.00
N TYR A 407 18.22 19.33 -20.30
CA TYR A 407 18.43 18.59 -21.55
C TYR A 407 18.00 19.39 -22.79
N VAL A 408 16.79 19.96 -22.78
CA VAL A 408 16.28 20.75 -23.92
C VAL A 408 17.13 22.01 -24.13
N GLY A 409 17.49 22.70 -23.05
CA GLY A 409 18.40 23.86 -23.11
C GLY A 409 19.78 23.47 -23.63
N GLY A 410 20.31 22.31 -23.22
CA GLY A 410 21.56 21.75 -23.72
C GLY A 410 21.51 21.46 -25.22
N TYR A 411 20.46 20.82 -25.72
CA TYR A 411 20.29 20.56 -27.16
C TYR A 411 20.16 21.86 -27.96
N LEU A 412 19.40 22.83 -27.44
CA LEU A 412 19.18 24.12 -28.08
C LEU A 412 20.48 24.93 -28.15
N GLY A 413 21.29 24.90 -27.09
CA GLY A 413 22.63 25.50 -27.06
C GLY A 413 23.63 24.79 -27.97
N LEU A 414 23.67 23.46 -27.97
CA LEU A 414 24.61 22.66 -28.77
C LEU A 414 24.35 22.78 -30.28
N TRP A 415 23.10 22.60 -30.72
CA TRP A 415 22.76 22.55 -32.14
C TRP A 415 22.58 23.93 -32.77
N LEU A 416 21.95 24.87 -32.05
CA LEU A 416 21.56 26.18 -32.60
C LEU A 416 22.39 27.35 -32.04
N GLY A 417 23.19 27.10 -31.00
CA GLY A 417 23.98 28.15 -30.34
C GLY A 417 23.10 29.21 -29.66
N ILE A 418 21.84 28.89 -29.38
CA ILE A 418 20.90 29.81 -28.75
C ILE A 418 21.07 29.69 -27.24
N SER A 419 21.25 30.81 -26.56
CA SER A 419 21.29 30.88 -25.09
C SER A 419 19.97 31.38 -24.52
N LEU A 420 19.81 31.28 -23.20
CA LEU A 420 18.65 31.85 -22.52
C LEU A 420 18.54 33.38 -22.74
N VAL A 421 19.67 34.09 -22.75
CA VAL A 421 19.72 35.54 -23.03
C VAL A 421 19.17 35.84 -24.42
N ALA A 422 19.60 35.06 -25.41
CA ALA A 422 19.10 35.12 -26.77
C ALA A 422 17.57 34.92 -26.86
N ILE A 423 17.02 33.99 -26.09
CA ILE A 423 15.56 33.80 -26.01
C ILE A 423 14.88 35.03 -25.40
N CYS A 424 15.43 35.61 -24.33
CA CYS A 424 14.90 36.82 -23.72
C CYS A 424 14.87 38.00 -24.71
N ASP A 425 15.95 38.22 -25.46
CA ASP A 425 16.03 39.28 -26.48
C ASP A 425 14.98 39.08 -27.59
N ALA A 426 14.74 37.83 -27.97
CA ALA A 426 13.72 37.47 -28.96
C ALA A 426 12.30 37.73 -28.43
N ILE A 427 12.03 37.42 -27.16
CA ILE A 427 10.75 37.69 -26.50
C ILE A 427 10.53 39.20 -26.38
N GLU A 428 11.53 39.97 -25.96
CA GLU A 428 11.45 41.44 -25.89
C GLU A 428 11.10 42.03 -27.26
N THR A 429 11.81 41.59 -28.31
CA THR A 429 11.54 42.01 -29.68
C THR A 429 10.11 41.65 -30.11
N LEU A 430 9.63 40.45 -29.76
CA LEU A 430 8.27 40.01 -30.05
C LEU A 430 7.22 40.88 -29.33
N LEU A 431 7.45 41.20 -28.05
CA LEU A 431 6.56 42.06 -27.26
C LEU A 431 6.49 43.48 -27.85
N LEU A 432 7.63 44.06 -28.24
CA LEU A 432 7.69 45.37 -28.92
C LEU A 432 6.95 45.33 -30.27
N LEU A 433 7.09 44.25 -31.04
CA LEU A 433 6.35 44.06 -32.30
C LEU A 433 4.84 43.93 -32.06
N LEU A 434 4.42 43.19 -31.03
CA LEU A 434 3.03 43.06 -30.65
C LEU A 434 2.45 44.40 -30.19
N GLN A 435 3.19 45.17 -29.38
CA GLN A 435 2.80 46.52 -28.98
C GLN A 435 2.64 47.44 -30.19
N TRP A 436 3.60 47.44 -31.13
CA TRP A 436 3.50 48.23 -32.36
C TRP A 436 2.31 47.81 -33.23
N LEU A 437 2.06 46.52 -33.40
CA LEU A 437 0.89 46.00 -34.12
C LEU A 437 -0.41 46.44 -33.44
N TRP A 438 -0.46 46.37 -32.11
CA TRP A 438 -1.61 46.77 -31.32
C TRP A 438 -1.88 48.27 -31.43
N GLU A 439 -0.85 49.10 -31.36
CA GLU A 439 -0.96 50.54 -31.62
C GLU A 439 -1.42 50.85 -33.04
N LYS A 440 -0.90 50.12 -34.04
CA LYS A 440 -1.29 50.30 -35.44
C LYS A 440 -2.76 49.93 -35.68
N ILE A 441 -3.23 48.83 -35.08
CA ILE A 441 -4.65 48.42 -35.09
C ILE A 441 -5.50 49.47 -34.37
N ARG A 442 -5.06 49.95 -33.20
CA ARG A 442 -5.74 51.01 -32.43
C ARG A 442 -5.84 52.33 -33.21
N ARG A 443 -4.79 52.73 -33.91
CA ARG A 443 -4.77 53.90 -34.81
C ARG A 443 -5.69 53.70 -36.02
N HIS A 444 -5.75 52.51 -36.62
CA HIS A 444 -6.70 52.20 -37.69
C HIS A 444 -8.16 52.24 -37.22
N ILE A 445 -8.46 51.74 -36.02
CA ILE A 445 -9.79 51.81 -35.41
C ILE A 445 -10.16 53.28 -35.10
N LYS A 446 -9.23 54.08 -34.57
CA LYS A 446 -9.43 55.52 -34.30
C LYS A 446 -9.65 56.33 -35.59
N ASN A 447 -8.90 56.03 -36.65
CA ASN A 447 -9.07 56.68 -37.96
C ASN A 447 -10.38 56.26 -38.65
N ARG A 448 -10.85 55.00 -38.50
CA ARG A 448 -12.19 54.60 -38.96
C ARG A 448 -13.31 55.34 -38.21
N ARG A 449 -13.15 55.62 -36.92
CA ARG A 449 -14.11 56.44 -36.14
C ARG A 449 -14.12 57.91 -36.55
N LEU A 450 -12.99 58.48 -36.98
CA LEU A 450 -12.89 59.87 -37.42
C LEU A 450 -13.41 60.10 -38.86
N VAL A 451 -13.41 59.09 -39.72
CA VAL A 451 -13.98 59.18 -41.09
C VAL A 451 -15.53 59.17 -41.08
N ASN A 452 -16.15 58.55 -40.07
CA ASN A 452 -17.62 58.57 -39.90
C ASN A 452 -18.15 59.88 -39.27
N VAL A 453 -17.29 60.86 -38.98
CA VAL A 453 -17.68 62.16 -38.39
C VAL A 453 -17.08 63.31 -39.21
N LYS A 454 -17.70 63.63 -40.35
CA LYS A 454 -17.66 64.96 -40.98
C LYS A 454 -19.02 65.28 -41.64
N PRO A 455 -19.40 66.58 -41.73
CA PRO A 455 -20.72 67.08 -41.34
C PRO A 455 -21.69 67.25 -42.51
N ASN A 456 -23.00 67.09 -42.25
CA ASN A 456 -24.05 67.43 -43.22
C ASN A 456 -24.56 68.85 -42.94
N ARG A 457 -24.18 69.80 -43.81
CA ARG A 457 -24.73 71.17 -43.85
C ARG A 457 -25.53 71.30 -45.14
N LYS A 458 -26.86 71.36 -45.04
CA LYS A 458 -27.73 71.89 -46.10
C LYS A 458 -28.72 72.87 -45.50
N THR A 459 -28.53 74.12 -45.88
CA THR A 459 -29.49 75.22 -45.85
C THR A 459 -30.66 74.92 -46.80
N ASN A 460 -31.86 75.37 -46.45
CA ASN A 460 -32.66 76.22 -47.34
C ASN A 460 -33.77 76.97 -46.58
N ASN A 461 -33.87 78.25 -46.94
CA ASN A 461 -34.78 79.31 -46.48
C ASN A 461 -36.26 79.01 -46.79
N VAL A 462 -37.20 79.64 -46.07
CA VAL A 462 -37.89 80.90 -46.46
C VAL A 462 -38.84 81.37 -45.33
N GLN A 463 -38.78 82.69 -45.08
CA GLN A 463 -39.68 83.68 -44.46
C GLN A 463 -41.04 83.20 -43.89
N GLY A 464 -41.60 83.72 -42.79
CA GLY A 464 -41.28 84.87 -41.94
C GLY A 464 -42.51 85.18 -41.05
N GLN A 465 -42.36 86.14 -40.12
CA GLN A 465 -43.38 86.75 -39.24
C GLN A 465 -43.94 85.89 -38.09
N LEU A 466 -44.20 86.37 -36.86
CA LEU A 466 -43.90 87.63 -36.15
C LEU A 466 -44.39 87.43 -34.69
N PHE A 467 -43.77 88.15 -33.76
CA PHE A 467 -44.26 88.64 -32.46
C PHE A 467 -44.24 87.79 -31.17
N ILE A 468 -43.42 88.30 -30.22
CA ILE A 468 -43.73 88.76 -28.83
C ILE A 468 -44.31 87.70 -27.87
N LEU A 469 -43.76 87.47 -26.68
CA LEU A 469 -43.34 88.40 -25.61
C LEU A 469 -42.06 87.88 -24.92
#